data_AF-A0A833RPN6-F1
#
_entry.id   AF-A0A833RPN6-F1
#
_cell.length_a   1.000
_cell.length_b   1.000
_cell.length_c   1.000
_cell.angle_alpha   90.00
_cell.angle_beta   90.00
_cell.angle_gamma   90.00
#
_symmetry.space_group_name_H-M   'P 1'
#
loop_
_entity.id
_entity.type
_entity.pdbx_description
1 polymer ?
#
loop_
_entity_poly.entity_id
_entity_poly.type
_entity_poly.pdbx_seq_one_letter_code
_entity_poly.pdbx_strand_id
1 'polypeptide(L)'
;MSADGGSHSRTKLAELKSSTMFAAVLLSATFLFWTGEAAECTDAQTGSASSIWAQAAANPACAPYVTQTDPVFVNAPCAATDCVDVVENVATDLPDCTFSGINIKIEVQNA
;
A
#
# COMPACT_ATOMS: atom_id res chain seq x y z
N MET A 1 19.53 54.99 16.94
CA MET A 1 19.05 55.40 15.61
C MET A 1 19.06 54.19 14.69
N SER A 2 17.89 53.84 14.17
CA SER A 2 17.77 53.03 12.97
C SER A 2 18.41 53.77 11.80
N ALA A 3 19.16 53.07 10.97
CA ALA A 3 19.34 53.41 9.57
C ALA A 3 19.54 52.06 8.86
N ASP A 4 18.52 51.64 8.11
CA ASP A 4 18.43 51.91 6.66
C ASP A 4 19.16 50.76 5.95
N GLY A 5 18.46 49.88 5.25
CA GLY A 5 17.74 50.23 4.03
C GLY A 5 18.53 49.60 2.90
N GLY A 6 17.85 48.79 2.09
CA GLY A 6 18.49 47.80 1.22
C GLY A 6 19.29 48.39 0.07
N SER A 7 19.98 47.50 -0.66
CA SER A 7 19.89 47.43 -2.11
C SER A 7 20.75 46.29 -2.62
N HIS A 8 20.08 45.32 -3.24
CA HIS A 8 20.43 44.69 -4.50
C HIS A 8 21.80 45.08 -5.08
N SER A 9 22.70 44.11 -5.22
CA SER A 9 23.15 43.61 -6.54
C SER A 9 24.51 42.93 -6.47
N ARG A 10 24.62 41.95 -7.38
CA ARG A 10 25.85 41.44 -8.00
C ARG A 10 26.60 40.31 -7.29
N THR A 11 26.27 39.13 -7.82
CA THR A 11 27.20 38.18 -8.44
C THR A 11 28.36 37.65 -7.61
N LYS A 12 28.26 36.33 -7.40
CA LYS A 12 29.33 35.33 -7.47
C LYS A 12 30.62 35.68 -6.75
N LEU A 13 30.92 34.90 -5.73
CA LEU A 13 32.21 34.21 -5.71
C LEU A 13 32.01 32.87 -5.01
N ALA A 14 32.18 31.81 -5.79
CA ALA A 14 32.39 30.48 -5.29
C ALA A 14 33.68 30.43 -4.46
N GLU A 15 33.75 29.42 -3.61
CA GLU A 15 34.96 28.89 -2.98
C GLU A 15 35.59 29.79 -1.90
N LEU A 16 35.54 29.36 -0.65
CA LEU A 16 36.58 28.47 -0.14
C LEU A 16 36.22 27.96 1.27
N LYS A 17 36.20 26.62 1.36
CA LYS A 17 36.97 25.86 2.36
C LYS A 17 36.37 25.70 3.75
N SER A 18 35.70 24.56 3.88
CA SER A 18 36.01 23.53 4.89
C SER A 18 36.09 23.97 6.34
N SER A 19 34.95 23.94 7.02
CA SER A 19 34.76 23.29 8.33
C SER A 19 33.33 23.58 8.77
N THR A 20 32.70 22.60 9.42
CA THR A 20 31.34 22.65 9.98
C THR A 20 30.19 22.16 9.07
N MET A 21 30.44 21.12 8.26
CA MET A 21 29.58 19.91 8.37
C MET A 21 30.11 19.17 9.60
N PHE A 22 29.37 18.70 10.60
CA PHE A 22 28.28 17.74 10.59
C PHE A 22 27.55 17.85 11.94
N ALA A 23 26.34 18.39 12.01
CA ALA A 23 25.51 18.20 13.21
C ALA A 23 24.01 18.34 12.95
N ALA A 24 23.60 19.21 12.03
CA ALA A 24 22.17 19.49 11.83
C ALA A 24 21.50 18.70 10.68
N VAL A 25 22.26 18.01 9.83
CA VAL A 25 21.72 17.33 8.63
C VAL A 25 21.52 15.83 8.82
N LEU A 26 22.00 15.24 9.92
CA LEU A 26 21.87 13.79 10.16
C LEU A 26 20.49 13.35 10.69
N LEU A 27 19.60 14.27 11.05
CA LEU A 27 18.25 13.92 11.53
C LEU A 27 17.19 13.84 10.43
N SER A 28 17.56 14.11 9.17
CA SER A 28 16.60 14.15 8.04
C SER A 28 16.76 12.99 7.05
N ALA A 29 17.66 12.03 7.33
CA ALA A 29 18.11 11.03 6.36
C ALA A 29 17.62 9.59 6.64
N THR A 30 16.52 9.39 7.36
CA THR A 30 15.86 8.07 7.49
C THR A 30 14.65 7.88 6.57
N PHE A 31 14.30 8.86 5.73
CA PHE A 31 13.11 8.78 4.86
C PHE A 31 13.39 8.35 3.42
N LEU A 32 14.55 7.76 3.15
CA LEU A 32 14.84 7.18 1.84
C LEU A 32 15.11 5.69 2.02
N PHE A 33 14.47 4.90 1.17
CA PHE A 33 14.57 3.44 1.03
C PHE A 33 13.66 2.59 1.94
N TRP A 34 12.33 2.80 1.87
CA TRP A 34 11.44 1.64 1.97
C TRP A 34 11.41 1.01 0.56
N THR A 35 12.22 0.00 0.32
CA THR A 35 11.96 -0.94 -0.79
C THR A 35 10.66 -1.64 -0.40
N GLY A 36 9.57 -1.25 -1.05
CA GLY A 36 8.17 -1.46 -0.62
C GLY A 36 7.73 -2.91 -0.53
N GLU A 37 8.30 -3.74 0.33
CA GLU A 37 7.56 -4.89 0.85
C GLU A 37 6.27 -4.32 1.45
N ALA A 38 5.12 -4.73 0.89
CA ALA A 38 3.82 -4.36 1.42
C ALA A 38 3.81 -4.73 2.91
N ALA A 39 3.34 -3.80 3.75
CA ALA A 39 3.34 -4.02 5.18
C ALA A 39 2.40 -5.19 5.54
N GLU A 40 2.73 -5.94 6.58
CA GLU A 40 1.82 -6.95 7.13
C GLU A 40 0.49 -6.30 7.52
N CYS A 41 -0.61 -7.00 7.22
CA CYS A 41 -1.95 -6.56 7.54
C CYS A 41 -2.11 -6.40 9.05
N THR A 42 -2.70 -5.28 9.46
CA THR A 42 -3.23 -5.12 10.82
C THR A 42 -4.40 -6.07 11.07
N ASP A 43 -4.73 -6.37 12.33
CA ASP A 43 -5.90 -7.17 12.69
C ASP A 43 -7.19 -6.63 12.06
N ALA A 44 -7.33 -5.30 11.95
CA ALA A 44 -8.46 -4.65 11.30
C ALA A 44 -8.50 -4.94 9.79
N GLN A 45 -7.36 -4.92 9.10
CA GLN A 45 -7.28 -5.25 7.68
C GLN A 45 -7.55 -6.74 7.43
N THR A 46 -7.04 -7.62 8.29
CA THR A 46 -7.35 -9.05 8.25
C THR A 46 -8.84 -9.30 8.45
N GLY A 47 -9.46 -8.66 9.44
CA GLY A 47 -10.91 -8.73 9.66
C GLY A 47 -11.72 -8.22 8.46
N SER A 48 -11.29 -7.11 7.85
CA SER A 48 -11.90 -6.59 6.61
C SER A 48 -11.78 -7.61 5.47
N ALA A 49 -10.60 -8.18 5.23
CA ALA A 49 -10.39 -9.19 4.20
C ALA A 49 -11.29 -10.43 4.42
N SER A 50 -11.38 -10.94 5.65
CA SER A 50 -12.30 -12.02 6.00
C SER A 50 -13.75 -11.67 5.71
N SER A 51 -14.18 -10.44 6.02
CA SER A 51 -15.55 -9.99 5.76
C SER A 51 -15.86 -9.85 4.26
N ILE A 52 -14.89 -9.44 3.45
CA ILE A 52 -15.02 -9.32 1.99
C ILE A 52 -15.22 -10.72 1.39
N TRP A 53 -14.37 -11.67 1.76
CA TRP A 53 -14.51 -13.05 1.29
C TRP A 53 -15.81 -13.71 1.78
N ALA A 54 -16.22 -13.47 3.03
CA ALA A 54 -17.50 -13.97 3.54
C ALA A 54 -18.69 -13.44 2.74
N GLN A 55 -18.66 -12.17 2.32
CA GLN A 55 -19.69 -11.58 1.45
C GLN A 55 -19.70 -12.22 0.07
N ALA A 56 -18.52 -12.48 -0.51
CA ALA A 56 -18.41 -13.20 -1.78
C ALA A 56 -18.98 -14.61 -1.68
N ALA A 57 -18.67 -15.37 -0.63
CA ALA A 57 -19.21 -16.71 -0.42
C ALA A 57 -20.74 -16.72 -0.17
N ALA A 58 -21.28 -15.67 0.45
CA ALA A 58 -22.72 -15.51 0.63
C ALA A 58 -23.45 -15.07 -0.65
N ASN A 59 -22.72 -14.59 -1.67
CA ASN A 59 -23.31 -14.21 -2.94
C ASN A 59 -23.82 -15.47 -3.68
N PRO A 60 -25.10 -15.52 -4.09
CA PRO A 60 -25.67 -16.68 -4.78
C PRO A 60 -24.91 -17.09 -6.05
N ALA A 61 -24.24 -16.15 -6.73
CA ALA A 61 -23.41 -16.44 -7.89
C ALA A 61 -22.18 -17.27 -7.52
N CYS A 62 -21.59 -17.03 -6.34
CA CYS A 62 -20.38 -17.70 -5.88
C CYS A 62 -20.59 -18.86 -4.90
N ALA A 63 -21.75 -18.92 -4.24
CA ALA A 63 -22.08 -20.00 -3.29
C ALA A 63 -21.85 -21.43 -3.84
N PRO A 64 -22.15 -21.76 -5.11
CA PRO A 64 -21.85 -23.08 -5.67
C PRO A 64 -20.35 -23.39 -5.82
N TYR A 65 -19.50 -22.37 -5.75
CA TYR A 65 -18.06 -22.46 -5.99
C TYR A 65 -17.24 -22.31 -4.69
N VAL A 66 -17.88 -22.18 -3.54
CA VAL A 66 -17.22 -22.18 -2.23
C VAL A 66 -16.73 -23.60 -1.93
N THR A 67 -15.41 -23.79 -1.76
CA THR A 67 -14.82 -25.10 -1.44
C THR A 67 -14.37 -25.21 0.02
N GLN A 68 -14.24 -24.07 0.71
CA GLN A 68 -13.88 -23.97 2.12
C GLN A 68 -14.53 -22.72 2.73
N THR A 69 -14.90 -22.79 4.02
CA THR A 69 -15.55 -21.68 4.74
C THR A 69 -14.73 -21.11 5.90
N ASP A 70 -13.60 -21.74 6.27
CA ASP A 70 -12.68 -21.25 7.30
C ASP A 70 -11.22 -21.64 6.97
N PRO A 71 -10.43 -20.75 6.33
CA PRO A 71 -10.87 -19.49 5.72
C PRO A 71 -11.79 -19.72 4.50
N VAL A 72 -12.51 -18.68 4.09
CA VAL A 72 -13.35 -18.77 2.89
C VAL A 72 -12.49 -18.92 1.63
N PHE A 73 -12.80 -19.91 0.81
CA PHE A 73 -12.18 -20.12 -0.50
C PHE A 73 -13.24 -20.30 -1.57
N VAL A 74 -13.19 -19.47 -2.61
CA VAL A 74 -14.11 -19.49 -3.76
C VAL A 74 -13.31 -19.93 -4.99
N ASN A 75 -13.62 -21.11 -5.53
CA ASN A 75 -13.02 -21.63 -6.74
C ASN A 75 -13.90 -21.34 -7.97
N ALA A 76 -13.99 -20.07 -8.35
CA ALA A 76 -14.83 -19.65 -9.47
C ALA A 76 -14.23 -20.13 -10.81
N PRO A 77 -14.91 -21.01 -11.58
CA PRO A 77 -14.45 -21.33 -12.92
C PRO A 77 -14.65 -20.10 -13.83
N CYS A 78 -13.75 -19.85 -14.78
CA CYS A 78 -13.83 -18.70 -15.69
C CYS A 78 -15.14 -18.64 -16.51
N ALA A 79 -15.85 -19.77 -16.65
CA ALA A 79 -17.15 -19.82 -17.31
C ALA A 79 -18.32 -19.30 -16.43
N ALA A 80 -18.13 -19.19 -15.11
CA ALA A 80 -19.11 -18.66 -14.18
C ALA A 80 -18.93 -17.15 -14.04
N THR A 81 -19.21 -16.42 -15.12
CA THR A 81 -18.98 -14.97 -15.24
C THR A 81 -19.55 -14.19 -14.07
N ASP A 82 -20.75 -14.53 -13.60
CA ASP A 82 -21.39 -13.84 -12.47
C ASP A 82 -20.60 -13.97 -11.16
N CYS A 83 -19.92 -15.11 -10.94
CA CYS A 83 -19.04 -15.26 -9.78
C CYS A 83 -17.67 -14.61 -10.03
N VAL A 84 -17.17 -14.65 -11.25
CA VAL A 84 -15.94 -13.93 -11.63
C VAL A 84 -16.09 -12.44 -11.33
N ASP A 85 -17.21 -11.81 -11.72
CA ASP A 85 -17.51 -10.41 -11.41
C ASP A 85 -17.49 -10.13 -9.89
N VAL A 86 -17.97 -11.07 -9.08
CA VAL A 86 -17.92 -10.96 -7.62
C VAL A 86 -16.47 -11.06 -7.11
N VAL A 87 -15.67 -11.97 -7.66
CA VAL A 87 -14.25 -12.13 -7.30
C VAL A 87 -13.41 -10.93 -7.76
N GLU A 88 -13.75 -10.29 -8.89
CA GLU A 88 -13.13 -9.04 -9.32
C GLU A 88 -13.42 -7.88 -8.35
N ASN A 89 -14.64 -7.83 -7.80
CA ASN A 89 -14.98 -6.88 -6.73
C ASN A 89 -14.17 -7.17 -5.45
N VAL A 90 -13.99 -8.45 -5.08
CA VAL A 90 -13.09 -8.84 -3.99
C VAL A 90 -11.67 -8.32 -4.24
N ALA A 91 -11.14 -8.50 -5.45
CA ALA A 91 -9.81 -8.03 -5.85
C ALA A 91 -9.65 -6.49 -5.71
N THR A 92 -10.74 -5.76 -5.90
CA THR A 92 -10.78 -4.30 -5.77
C THR A 92 -10.81 -3.88 -4.30
N ASP A 93 -11.63 -4.55 -3.50
CA ASP A 93 -11.95 -4.15 -2.12
C ASP A 93 -10.94 -4.65 -1.08
N LEU A 94 -10.17 -5.70 -1.40
CA LEU A 94 -9.16 -6.23 -0.49
C LEU A 94 -8.13 -5.15 -0.10
N PRO A 95 -7.70 -5.11 1.18
CA PRO A 95 -6.65 -4.22 1.61
C PRO A 95 -5.33 -4.57 0.92
N ASP A 96 -4.56 -3.55 0.57
CA ASP A 96 -3.23 -3.70 -0.02
C ASP A 96 -2.19 -3.89 1.09
N CYS A 97 -2.09 -5.11 1.61
CA CYS A 97 -1.19 -5.53 2.68
C CYS A 97 -0.85 -7.02 2.56
N THR A 98 0.19 -7.49 3.26
CA THR A 98 0.58 -8.91 3.26
C THR A 98 -0.02 -9.68 4.43
N PHE A 99 -0.35 -10.95 4.19
CA PHE A 99 -0.58 -11.93 5.23
C PHE A 99 0.52 -12.98 5.12
N SER A 100 1.39 -13.08 6.12
CA SER A 100 2.55 -14.00 6.08
C SER A 100 3.44 -13.77 4.85
N GLY A 101 3.64 -12.50 4.47
CA GLY A 101 4.43 -12.09 3.30
C GLY A 101 3.73 -12.18 1.95
N ILE A 102 2.45 -12.61 1.90
CA ILE A 102 1.69 -12.73 0.65
C ILE A 102 0.63 -11.64 0.56
N ASN A 103 0.66 -10.86 -0.51
CA ASN A 103 -0.37 -9.86 -0.79
C ASN A 103 -1.54 -10.49 -1.55
N ILE A 104 -2.60 -10.84 -0.81
CA ILE A 104 -3.77 -11.55 -1.35
C ILE A 104 -4.51 -10.70 -2.39
N LYS A 105 -4.52 -9.37 -2.25
CA LYS A 105 -5.13 -8.48 -3.26
C LYS A 105 -4.48 -8.70 -4.62
N ILE A 106 -3.15 -8.68 -4.66
CA ILE A 106 -2.36 -8.86 -5.89
C ILE A 106 -2.51 -10.27 -6.45
N GLU A 107 -2.57 -11.30 -5.60
CA GLU A 107 -2.82 -12.68 -6.05
C GLU A 107 -4.17 -12.80 -6.78
N VAL A 108 -5.24 -12.22 -6.21
CA VAL A 108 -6.58 -12.27 -6.84
C VAL A 108 -6.62 -11.43 -8.12
N GLN A 109 -5.95 -10.28 -8.15
CA GLN A 109 -5.90 -9.41 -9.34
C GLN A 109 -5.16 -10.04 -10.53
N ASN A 110 -4.28 -11.02 -10.27
CA ASN A 110 -3.50 -11.71 -11.29
C ASN A 110 -3.98 -13.14 -11.59
N ALA A 111 -5.09 -13.56 -10.98
CA ALA A 111 -5.63 -14.92 -11.08
C ALA A 111 -6.27 -15.22 -12.45
#